data_AF-A0A9E0CQZ4-F1
#
_entry.id   AF-A0A9E0CQZ4-F1
#
_cell.length_a   1.000
_cell.length_b   1.000
_cell.length_c   1.000
_cell.angle_alpha   90.00
_cell.angle_beta   90.00
_cell.angle_gamma   90.00
#
_symmetry.space_group_name_H-M   'P 1'
#
loop_
_entity.id
_entity.type
_entity.pdbx_description
1 polymer ?
#
loop_
_entity_poly.entity_id
_entity_poly.type
_entity_poly.pdbx_seq_one_letter_code
_entity_poly.pdbx_strand_id
1 'polypeptide(L)'
;PNTVELFQIWMNLPADDKMVDPYFTMLWSEQIPRHVHLDDAGREAVVTVIAGRYEGLTPPAPPPASWASRPEADVSILHLALQPGAMVTLQPAAGAETMRVLYVFEGSVMAGGEDVATSTGAVVDASQPAPLVAGPEGAEVLMLQARPIGEPVAQYGPFVMNTEAEIQQAFADYRRTGFGGWPWNTPDPVHGRDVGRFAHHADGREEHPDVAASVDASPAES
;
A
#
# COMPACT_ATOMS: atom_id res chain seq x y z
N PRO A 1 -12.02 17.48 -14.72
CA PRO A 1 -12.51 16.16 -14.26
C PRO A 1 -11.67 15.71 -13.06
N ASN A 2 -12.30 15.35 -11.95
CA ASN A 2 -11.56 14.81 -10.80
C ASN A 2 -11.47 13.29 -10.99
N THR A 3 -10.43 12.83 -11.66
CA THR A 3 -10.20 11.41 -11.93
C THR A 3 -9.73 10.74 -10.64
N VAL A 4 -10.45 9.71 -10.20
CA VAL A 4 -10.04 8.89 -9.06
C VAL A 4 -9.14 7.77 -9.56
N GLU A 5 -7.93 7.70 -9.02
CA GLU A 5 -7.06 6.54 -9.14
C GLU A 5 -7.01 5.81 -7.79
N LEU A 6 -7.26 4.50 -7.82
CA LEU A 6 -7.39 3.68 -6.62
C LEU A 6 -6.57 2.39 -6.78
N PHE A 7 -5.69 2.16 -5.81
CA PHE A 7 -4.97 0.90 -5.68
C PHE A 7 -5.60 0.03 -4.60
N GLN A 8 -5.90 -1.22 -4.96
CA GLN A 8 -6.32 -2.23 -4.01
C GLN A 8 -5.28 -3.34 -3.96
N ILE A 9 -4.61 -3.46 -2.81
CA ILE A 9 -3.56 -4.45 -2.57
C ILE A 9 -4.10 -5.48 -1.58
N TRP A 10 -4.07 -6.76 -1.97
CA TRP A 10 -4.38 -7.86 -1.07
C TRP A 10 -3.10 -8.44 -0.50
N MET A 11 -2.97 -8.35 0.82
CA MET A 11 -1.88 -8.97 1.55
C MET A 11 -2.40 -10.24 2.21
N ASN A 12 -1.80 -11.38 1.86
CA ASN A 12 -2.16 -12.64 2.48
C ASN A 12 -1.70 -12.67 3.95
N LEU A 13 -2.36 -13.51 4.75
CA LEU A 13 -1.99 -13.80 6.14
C LEU A 13 -1.37 -15.19 6.24
N PRO A 14 -0.36 -15.39 7.12
CA PRO A 14 0.11 -16.71 7.52
C PRO A 14 -1.03 -17.56 8.09
N ALA A 15 -0.92 -18.88 8.01
CA ALA A 15 -1.95 -19.84 8.42
C ALA A 15 -2.47 -19.57 9.84
N ASP A 16 -1.56 -19.31 10.77
CA ASP A 16 -1.87 -19.06 12.18
C ASP A 16 -2.70 -17.79 12.41
N ASP A 17 -2.65 -16.84 11.46
CA ASP A 17 -3.38 -15.56 11.54
C ASP A 17 -4.67 -15.54 10.69
N LYS A 18 -4.98 -16.58 9.91
CA LYS A 18 -6.14 -16.56 8.99
C LYS A 18 -7.49 -16.48 9.68
N MET A 19 -7.55 -16.85 10.96
CA MET A 19 -8.78 -16.92 11.74
C MET A 19 -8.82 -15.91 12.90
N VAL A 20 -7.95 -14.89 12.89
CA VAL A 20 -8.02 -13.82 13.89
C VAL A 20 -9.27 -12.96 13.69
N ASP A 21 -9.63 -12.21 14.73
CA ASP A 21 -10.70 -11.22 14.62
C ASP A 21 -10.35 -10.17 13.54
N PRO A 22 -11.33 -9.74 12.73
CA PRO A 22 -11.10 -8.75 11.70
C PRO A 22 -10.65 -7.42 12.32
N TYR A 23 -9.69 -6.77 11.66
CA TYR A 23 -9.11 -5.52 12.13
C TYR A 23 -9.17 -4.45 11.04
N PHE A 24 -9.49 -3.22 11.43
CA PHE A 24 -9.50 -2.06 10.55
C PHE A 24 -8.60 -0.96 11.11
N THR A 25 -7.86 -0.29 10.24
CA THR A 25 -7.09 0.91 10.57
C THR A 25 -7.13 1.88 9.39
N MET A 26 -7.30 3.17 9.69
CA MET A 26 -7.17 4.23 8.69
C MET A 26 -5.76 4.84 8.78
N LEU A 27 -5.10 4.93 7.63
CA LEU A 27 -3.81 5.60 7.51
C LEU A 27 -4.01 6.93 6.78
N TRP A 28 -4.09 8.02 7.54
CA TRP A 28 -4.34 9.35 6.97
C TRP A 28 -3.09 9.89 6.26
N SER A 29 -3.27 10.53 5.11
CA SER A 29 -2.20 11.13 4.29
C SER A 29 -1.28 12.07 5.09
N GLU A 30 -1.85 12.76 6.07
CA GLU A 30 -1.19 13.70 6.97
C GLU A 30 -0.23 13.01 7.96
N GLN A 31 -0.45 11.73 8.22
CA GLN A 31 0.34 10.91 9.15
C GLN A 31 1.35 10.01 8.43
N ILE A 32 1.22 9.88 7.10
CA ILE A 32 2.14 9.10 6.27
C ILE A 32 3.37 9.98 5.96
N PRO A 33 4.57 9.59 6.42
CA PRO A 33 5.76 10.40 6.25
C PRO A 33 6.23 10.38 4.78
N ARG A 34 6.81 11.50 4.36
CA ARG A 34 7.36 11.69 3.02
C ARG A 34 8.82 12.10 3.11
N HIS A 35 9.67 11.53 2.26
CA HIS A 35 11.04 11.96 2.05
C HIS A 35 11.15 12.68 0.71
N VAL A 36 11.84 13.82 0.68
CA VAL A 36 12.05 14.59 -0.54
C VAL A 36 13.53 14.52 -0.91
N HIS A 37 13.83 13.90 -2.06
CA HIS A 37 15.15 13.95 -2.68
C HIS A 37 15.21 15.12 -3.65
N LEU A 38 16.26 15.93 -3.55
CA LEU A 38 16.59 16.98 -4.50
C LEU A 38 17.96 16.69 -5.11
N ASP A 39 18.04 16.71 -6.44
CA ASP A 39 19.32 16.59 -7.12
C ASP A 39 20.00 17.97 -7.34
N ASP A 40 21.21 17.95 -7.89
CA ASP A 40 21.99 19.17 -8.16
C ASP A 40 21.30 20.14 -9.13
N ALA A 41 20.36 19.66 -9.93
CA ALA A 41 19.55 20.46 -10.84
C ALA A 41 18.24 20.97 -10.20
N GLY A 42 18.01 20.66 -8.92
CA GLY A 42 16.82 21.04 -8.16
C GLY A 42 15.57 20.23 -8.51
N ARG A 43 15.72 19.07 -9.18
CA ARG A 43 14.59 18.20 -9.50
C ARG A 43 14.22 17.35 -8.30
N GLU A 44 12.92 17.22 -8.09
CA GLU A 44 12.35 16.56 -6.93
C GLU A 44 11.96 15.11 -7.21
N ALA A 45 12.28 14.22 -6.27
CA ALA A 45 11.67 12.91 -6.15
C ALA A 45 11.13 12.73 -4.72
N VAL A 46 9.82 12.57 -4.60
CA VAL A 46 9.11 12.39 -3.33
C VAL A 46 8.84 10.91 -3.10
N VAL A 47 9.22 10.42 -1.93
CA VAL A 47 8.94 9.05 -1.48
C VAL A 47 7.96 9.10 -0.32
N THR A 48 6.72 8.70 -0.58
CA THR A 48 5.66 8.54 0.43
C THR A 48 5.73 7.12 1.00
N VAL A 49 5.95 6.99 2.31
CA VAL A 49 6.22 5.71 2.97
C VAL A 49 4.92 5.13 3.53
N ILE A 50 4.21 4.29 2.79
CA ILE A 50 2.89 3.77 3.21
C ILE A 50 3.05 2.64 4.24
N ALA A 51 4.01 1.74 4.03
CA ALA A 51 4.38 0.68 4.96
C ALA A 51 5.89 0.40 4.89
N GLY A 52 6.45 -0.16 5.97
CA GLY A 52 7.87 -0.48 6.05
C GLY A 52 8.72 0.65 6.63
N ARG A 53 9.94 0.82 6.14
CA ARG A 53 10.87 1.87 6.56
C ARG A 53 11.62 2.43 5.35
N TYR A 54 11.87 3.73 5.34
CA TYR A 54 12.63 4.39 4.30
C TYR A 54 13.43 5.55 4.88
N GLU A 55 14.75 5.55 4.73
CA GLU A 55 15.62 6.65 5.18
C GLU A 55 15.34 7.11 6.64
N GLY A 56 15.11 6.14 7.54
CA GLY A 56 14.79 6.39 8.96
C GLY A 56 13.35 6.79 9.24
N LEU A 57 12.52 7.04 8.22
CA LEU A 57 11.09 7.30 8.37
C LEU A 57 10.34 6.01 8.70
N THR A 58 9.40 6.11 9.64
CA THR A 58 8.52 5.02 10.06
C THR A 58 7.07 5.50 9.95
N PRO A 59 6.23 4.85 9.12
CA PRO A 59 4.82 5.20 9.01
C PRO A 59 4.01 4.69 10.20
N PRO A 60 2.70 5.02 10.28
CA PRO A 60 1.81 4.42 11.26
C PRO A 60 1.84 2.88 11.18
N ALA A 61 1.62 2.23 12.31
CA ALA A 61 1.70 0.78 12.40
C ALA A 61 0.61 0.09 11.55
N PRO A 62 0.94 -1.00 10.84
CA PRO A 62 -0.05 -1.82 10.15
C PRO A 62 -0.95 -2.59 11.14
N PRO A 63 -2.04 -3.22 10.66
CA PRO A 63 -2.87 -4.09 11.49
C PRO A 63 -2.05 -5.16 12.25
N PRO A 64 -2.30 -5.42 13.54
CA PRO A 64 -1.43 -6.26 14.37
C PRO A 64 -1.11 -7.66 13.82
N ALA A 65 -2.08 -8.31 13.19
CA ALA A 65 -1.92 -9.64 12.58
C ALA A 65 -1.47 -9.62 11.11
N SER A 66 -1.30 -8.43 10.52
CA SER A 66 -0.83 -8.30 9.13
C SER A 66 0.57 -8.88 8.98
N TRP A 67 0.87 -9.45 7.81
CA TRP A 67 2.25 -9.80 7.45
C TRP A 67 3.18 -8.59 7.57
N ALA A 68 2.70 -7.38 7.28
CA ALA A 68 3.44 -6.13 7.44
C ALA A 68 3.83 -5.79 8.90
N SER A 69 3.19 -6.41 9.89
CA SER A 69 3.53 -6.21 11.31
C SER A 69 4.72 -7.06 11.78
N ARG A 70 5.17 -8.00 10.95
CA ARG A 70 6.28 -8.90 11.28
C ARG A 70 7.59 -8.36 10.69
N PRO A 71 8.63 -8.07 11.50
CA PRO A 71 9.89 -7.52 10.99
C PRO A 71 10.56 -8.38 9.91
N GLU A 72 10.45 -9.71 10.03
CA GLU A 72 10.99 -10.68 9.07
C GLU A 72 10.25 -10.72 7.73
N ALA A 73 9.06 -10.11 7.66
CA ALA A 73 8.28 -10.02 6.44
C ALA A 73 8.87 -9.02 5.44
N ASP A 74 9.75 -8.12 5.90
CA ASP A 74 10.43 -7.11 5.08
C ASP A 74 9.48 -6.35 4.15
N VAL A 75 8.26 -6.08 4.63
CA VAL A 75 7.22 -5.41 3.86
C VAL A 75 7.57 -3.94 3.72
N SER A 76 7.60 -3.46 2.49
CA SER A 76 7.66 -2.03 2.18
C SER A 76 6.67 -1.71 1.08
N ILE A 77 5.87 -0.67 1.29
CA ILE A 77 4.97 -0.12 0.28
C ILE A 77 5.32 1.36 0.18
N LEU A 78 5.88 1.76 -0.96
CA LEU A 78 6.28 3.14 -1.21
C LEU A 78 5.56 3.66 -2.44
N HIS A 79 5.14 4.92 -2.37
CA HIS A 79 4.71 5.68 -3.53
C HIS A 79 5.80 6.70 -3.89
N LEU A 80 6.30 6.62 -5.12
CA LEU A 80 7.38 7.45 -5.64
C LEU A 80 6.79 8.41 -6.68
N ALA A 81 6.87 9.71 -6.42
CA ALA A 81 6.51 10.77 -7.36
C ALA A 81 7.79 11.47 -7.82
N LEU A 82 8.17 11.31 -9.07
CA LEU A 82 9.42 11.82 -9.62
C LEU A 82 9.17 12.86 -10.70
N GLN A 83 9.78 14.04 -10.56
CA GLN A 83 9.81 15.04 -11.62
C GLN A 83 10.59 14.52 -12.85
N PRO A 84 10.38 15.10 -14.04
CA PRO A 84 11.11 14.74 -15.24
C PRO A 84 12.63 14.67 -15.05
N GLY A 85 13.22 13.49 -15.29
CA GLY A 85 14.66 13.26 -15.12
C GLY A 85 15.18 13.24 -13.68
N ALA A 86 14.32 13.32 -12.67
CA ALA A 86 14.70 13.13 -11.27
C ALA A 86 15.15 11.68 -11.03
N MET A 87 15.97 11.47 -10.00
CA MET A 87 16.53 10.17 -9.66
C MET A 87 16.32 9.85 -8.18
N VAL A 88 15.96 8.59 -7.91
CA VAL A 88 15.99 8.00 -6.57
C VAL A 88 16.70 6.66 -6.62
N THR A 89 17.44 6.30 -5.57
CA THR A 89 18.03 4.95 -5.45
C THR A 89 17.36 4.20 -4.32
N LEU A 90 16.62 3.15 -4.67
CA LEU A 90 16.07 2.24 -3.68
C LEU A 90 17.20 1.40 -3.10
N GLN A 91 17.39 1.46 -1.78
CA GLN A 91 18.41 0.68 -1.08
C GLN A 91 18.11 -0.83 -1.15
N PRO A 92 19.11 -1.71 -0.97
CA PRO A 92 18.87 -3.13 -0.80
C PRO A 92 17.83 -3.42 0.30
N ALA A 93 16.97 -4.39 0.05
CA ALA A 93 16.05 -4.93 1.03
C ALA A 93 16.80 -5.60 2.19
N ALA A 94 16.14 -5.73 3.35
CA ALA A 94 16.77 -6.30 4.53
C ALA A 94 16.89 -7.84 4.45
N GLY A 95 15.91 -8.49 3.81
CA GLY A 95 15.84 -9.95 3.66
C GLY A 95 16.42 -10.44 2.33
N ALA A 96 17.20 -11.53 2.37
CA ALA A 96 17.80 -12.14 1.17
C ALA A 96 16.77 -12.77 0.22
N GLU A 97 15.60 -13.16 0.73
CA GLU A 97 14.50 -13.75 -0.05
C GLU A 97 13.43 -12.72 -0.44
N THR A 98 13.68 -11.45 -0.13
CA THR A 98 12.71 -10.37 -0.36
C THR A 98 12.54 -10.13 -1.85
N MET A 99 11.28 -10.06 -2.28
CA MET A 99 10.92 -9.70 -3.64
C MET A 99 10.54 -8.22 -3.70
N ARG A 100 10.85 -7.55 -4.81
CA ARG A 100 10.47 -6.15 -5.07
C ARG A 100 9.88 -6.02 -6.47
N VAL A 101 8.72 -5.36 -6.54
CA VAL A 101 8.00 -5.06 -7.77
C VAL A 101 7.77 -3.56 -7.86
N LEU A 102 8.03 -2.99 -9.03
CA LEU A 102 7.68 -1.61 -9.39
C LEU A 102 6.43 -1.65 -10.26
N TYR A 103 5.41 -0.88 -9.91
CA TYR A 103 4.22 -0.67 -10.72
C TYR A 103 4.16 0.81 -11.13
N VAL A 104 4.44 1.10 -12.39
CA VAL A 104 4.42 2.46 -12.93
C VAL A 104 3.02 2.75 -13.44
N PHE A 105 2.40 3.82 -12.94
CA PHE A 105 1.03 4.19 -13.30
C PHE A 105 0.92 5.54 -13.99
N GLU A 106 1.93 6.40 -13.85
CA GLU A 106 2.11 7.61 -14.65
C GLU A 106 3.56 7.71 -15.15
N GLY A 107 3.76 8.17 -16.38
CA GLY A 107 5.09 8.37 -16.97
C GLY A 107 5.90 7.08 -17.18
N SER A 108 7.23 7.17 -16.99
CA SER A 108 8.14 6.01 -17.10
C SER A 108 9.38 6.17 -16.23
N VAL A 109 10.00 5.04 -15.84
CA VAL A 109 11.30 5.03 -15.15
C VAL A 109 12.29 4.11 -15.84
N MET A 110 13.53 4.55 -15.93
CA MET A 110 14.66 3.70 -16.27
C MET A 110 15.11 2.94 -15.02
N ALA A 111 15.02 1.61 -15.03
CA ALA A 111 15.41 0.73 -13.95
C ALA A 111 16.33 -0.38 -14.48
N GLY A 112 17.55 -0.48 -13.96
CA GLY A 112 18.50 -1.52 -14.42
C GLY A 112 18.90 -1.43 -15.90
N GLY A 113 18.72 -0.26 -16.53
CA GLY A 113 18.97 -0.06 -17.97
C GLY A 113 17.79 -0.40 -18.88
N GLU A 114 16.63 -0.76 -18.31
CA GLU A 114 15.38 -0.97 -19.04
C GLU A 114 14.38 0.16 -18.74
N ASP A 115 13.65 0.59 -19.77
CA ASP A 115 12.55 1.55 -19.62
C ASP A 115 11.28 0.83 -19.17
N VAL A 116 10.74 1.22 -18.02
CA VAL A 116 9.51 0.69 -17.43
C VAL A 116 8.46 1.79 -17.50
N ALA A 117 7.54 1.67 -18.43
CA ALA A 117 6.44 2.62 -18.62
C ALA A 117 5.12 2.12 -17.99
N THR A 118 4.10 2.96 -18.06
CA THR A 118 2.74 2.61 -17.64
C THR A 118 2.25 1.30 -18.26
N SER A 119 1.34 0.61 -17.58
CA SER A 119 0.79 -0.71 -17.97
C SER A 119 1.75 -1.90 -17.80
N THR A 120 2.95 -1.68 -17.25
CA THR A 120 3.94 -2.74 -17.00
C THR A 120 4.37 -2.72 -15.54
N GLY A 121 4.44 -3.89 -14.92
CA GLY A 121 5.12 -4.10 -13.65
C GLY A 121 6.51 -4.68 -13.87
N ALA A 122 7.52 -4.23 -13.13
CA ALA A 122 8.87 -4.75 -13.21
C ALA A 122 9.28 -5.42 -11.89
N VAL A 123 9.72 -6.67 -11.95
CA VAL A 123 10.40 -7.32 -10.82
C VAL A 123 11.85 -6.85 -10.84
N VAL A 124 12.33 -6.29 -9.74
CA VAL A 124 13.70 -5.80 -9.61
C VAL A 124 14.45 -6.58 -8.53
N ASP A 125 15.76 -6.74 -8.72
CA ASP A 125 16.61 -7.40 -7.71
C ASP A 125 16.65 -6.56 -6.44
N ALA A 126 15.96 -7.03 -5.41
CA ALA A 126 15.86 -6.35 -4.13
C ALA A 126 17.17 -6.43 -3.33
N SER A 127 18.12 -7.31 -3.69
CA SER A 127 19.38 -7.50 -2.97
C SER A 127 20.44 -6.44 -3.30
N GLN A 128 20.19 -5.61 -4.32
CA GLN A 128 21.12 -4.59 -4.81
C GLN A 128 20.49 -3.19 -4.74
N PRO A 129 21.31 -2.13 -4.73
CA PRO A 129 20.81 -0.78 -4.97
C PRO A 129 20.16 -0.70 -6.35
N ALA A 130 18.95 -0.15 -6.41
CA ALA A 130 18.20 0.02 -7.65
C ALA A 130 18.00 1.52 -7.94
N PRO A 131 18.88 2.14 -8.75
CA PRO A 131 18.67 3.51 -9.21
C PRO A 131 17.50 3.55 -10.20
N LEU A 132 16.58 4.48 -9.98
CA LEU A 132 15.44 4.78 -10.83
C LEU A 132 15.58 6.20 -11.34
N VAL A 133 15.52 6.39 -12.66
CA VAL A 133 15.54 7.72 -13.28
C VAL A 133 14.24 7.93 -14.02
N ALA A 134 13.52 9.01 -13.71
CA ALA A 134 12.26 9.33 -14.36
C ALA A 134 12.46 9.73 -15.83
N GLY A 135 11.50 9.35 -16.66
CA GLY A 135 11.41 9.74 -18.05
C GLY A 135 11.13 11.24 -18.25
N PRO A 136 10.94 11.67 -19.51
CA PRO A 136 10.76 13.08 -19.86
C PRO A 136 9.45 13.69 -19.34
N GLU A 137 8.47 12.87 -18.99
CA GLU A 137 7.18 13.30 -18.43
C GLU A 137 7.12 13.15 -16.90
N GLY A 138 8.23 12.71 -16.26
CA GLY A 138 8.22 12.31 -14.86
C GLY A 138 7.74 10.86 -14.69
N ALA A 139 7.45 10.48 -13.44
CA ALA A 139 6.87 9.17 -13.14
C ALA A 139 6.14 9.14 -11.80
N GLU A 140 5.08 8.35 -11.75
CA GLU A 140 4.42 7.90 -10.52
C GLU A 140 4.52 6.38 -10.42
N VAL A 141 5.14 5.90 -9.34
CA VAL A 141 5.48 4.48 -9.17
C VAL A 141 5.04 3.99 -7.79
N LEU A 142 4.31 2.87 -7.78
CA LEU A 142 4.04 2.10 -6.57
C LEU A 142 5.07 0.98 -6.44
N MET A 143 5.91 1.03 -5.43
CA MET A 143 6.86 -0.03 -5.11
C MET A 143 6.27 -0.95 -4.04
N LEU A 144 6.21 -2.24 -4.36
CA LEU A 144 5.75 -3.30 -3.48
C LEU A 144 6.91 -4.24 -3.18
N GLN A 145 7.20 -4.41 -1.89
CA GLN A 145 8.26 -5.28 -1.41
C GLN A 145 7.76 -6.14 -0.26
N ALA A 146 8.13 -7.42 -0.26
CA ALA A 146 7.94 -8.31 0.87
C ALA A 146 8.76 -9.59 0.69
N ARG A 147 9.11 -10.23 1.81
CA ARG A 147 9.49 -11.64 1.85
C ARG A 147 8.25 -12.52 1.65
N PRO A 148 8.30 -13.56 0.78
CA PRO A 148 7.21 -14.52 0.66
C PRO A 148 6.90 -15.21 2.00
N ILE A 149 5.61 -15.42 2.28
CA ILE A 149 5.16 -16.14 3.50
C ILE A 149 5.69 -17.59 3.51
N GLY A 150 5.82 -18.21 2.33
CA GLY A 150 6.37 -19.56 2.20
C GLY A 150 5.39 -20.69 2.53
N GLU A 151 4.09 -20.40 2.55
CA GLU A 151 3.02 -21.36 2.83
C GLU A 151 2.18 -21.68 1.60
N PRO A 152 1.50 -22.85 1.57
CA PRO A 152 0.51 -23.16 0.55
C PRO A 152 -0.60 -22.10 0.49
N VAL A 153 -1.09 -21.83 -0.72
CA VAL A 153 -2.19 -20.91 -0.97
C VAL A 153 -3.28 -21.66 -1.73
N ALA A 154 -4.49 -21.71 -1.15
CA ALA A 154 -5.71 -22.14 -1.81
C ALA A 154 -6.63 -20.92 -1.91
N GLN A 155 -7.08 -20.58 -3.11
CA GLN A 155 -7.93 -19.41 -3.35
C GLN A 155 -9.15 -19.79 -4.16
N TYR A 156 -10.33 -19.39 -3.69
CA TYR A 156 -11.56 -19.48 -4.47
C TYR A 156 -12.50 -18.32 -4.16
N GLY A 157 -12.74 -17.47 -5.16
CA GLY A 157 -13.53 -16.25 -5.01
C GLY A 157 -12.90 -15.30 -3.98
N PRO A 158 -13.66 -14.87 -2.94
CA PRO A 158 -13.17 -13.94 -1.92
C PRO A 158 -12.33 -14.60 -0.81
N PHE A 159 -12.15 -15.93 -0.83
CA PHE A 159 -11.46 -16.64 0.24
C PHE A 159 -10.07 -17.10 -0.19
N VAL A 160 -9.09 -16.82 0.68
CA VAL A 160 -7.69 -17.21 0.53
C VAL A 160 -7.27 -17.97 1.79
N MET A 161 -7.19 -19.28 1.70
CA MET A 161 -6.81 -20.20 2.77
C MET A 161 -5.52 -20.95 2.43
N ASN A 162 -5.10 -21.92 3.24
CA ASN A 162 -3.92 -22.75 2.95
C ASN A 162 -4.31 -24.09 2.31
N THR A 163 -5.53 -24.60 2.54
CA THR A 163 -6.01 -25.86 1.97
C THR A 163 -7.39 -25.76 1.30
N GLU A 164 -7.68 -26.68 0.37
CA GLU A 164 -9.01 -26.78 -0.27
C GLU A 164 -10.11 -27.08 0.75
N ALA A 165 -9.81 -27.89 1.79
CA ALA A 165 -10.76 -28.20 2.85
C ALA A 165 -11.15 -26.93 3.64
N GLU A 166 -10.19 -26.06 3.94
CA GLU A 166 -10.46 -24.75 4.56
C GLU A 166 -11.32 -23.84 3.67
N ILE A 167 -11.10 -23.86 2.35
CA ILE A 167 -11.96 -23.12 1.41
C ILE A 167 -13.41 -23.62 1.50
N GLN A 168 -13.63 -24.93 1.46
CA GLN A 168 -14.98 -25.50 1.58
C GLN A 168 -15.64 -25.14 2.91
N GLN A 169 -14.86 -25.15 4.00
CA GLN A 169 -15.32 -24.72 5.32
C GLN A 169 -15.69 -23.24 5.35
N ALA A 170 -14.86 -22.35 4.78
CA ALA A 170 -15.14 -20.91 4.69
C ALA A 170 -16.44 -20.62 3.94
N PHE A 171 -16.71 -21.31 2.84
CA PHE A 171 -18.00 -21.20 2.13
C PHE A 171 -19.18 -21.74 2.95
N ALA A 172 -18.99 -22.80 3.73
CA ALA A 172 -20.03 -23.31 4.62
C ALA A 172 -20.35 -22.30 5.73
N ASP A 173 -19.32 -21.70 6.33
CA ASP A 173 -19.47 -20.69 7.38
C ASP A 173 -20.07 -19.39 6.85
N TYR A 174 -19.66 -18.93 5.66
CA TYR A 174 -20.28 -17.78 5.01
C TYR A 174 -21.78 -18.01 4.75
N ARG A 175 -22.15 -19.16 4.17
CA ARG A 175 -23.55 -19.51 3.91
C ARG A 175 -24.39 -19.60 5.18
N ARG A 176 -23.79 -19.97 6.31
CA ARG A 176 -24.46 -20.13 7.60
C ARG A 176 -24.56 -18.82 8.38
N THR A 177 -23.53 -17.99 8.34
CA THR A 177 -23.36 -16.86 9.27
C THR A 177 -23.33 -15.50 8.60
N GLY A 178 -23.12 -15.43 7.28
CA GLY A 178 -22.89 -14.17 6.58
C GLY A 178 -21.73 -13.35 7.15
N PHE A 179 -20.71 -14.02 7.73
CA PHE A 179 -19.59 -13.39 8.46
C PHE A 179 -20.00 -12.63 9.72
N GLY A 180 -20.69 -13.29 10.65
CA GLY A 180 -20.97 -12.72 11.97
C GLY A 180 -22.15 -11.74 12.00
N GLY A 181 -22.87 -11.59 10.89
CA GLY A 181 -24.05 -10.74 10.75
C GLY A 181 -23.70 -9.32 10.29
N TRP A 182 -24.57 -8.74 9.46
CA TRP A 182 -24.47 -7.35 9.02
C TRP A 182 -25.06 -6.45 10.12
N PRO A 183 -24.24 -5.65 10.84
CA PRO A 183 -24.72 -4.92 12.02
C PRO A 183 -25.58 -3.71 11.67
N TRP A 184 -25.59 -3.27 10.41
CA TRP A 184 -26.37 -2.13 9.95
C TRP A 184 -27.78 -2.55 9.51
N ASN A 185 -28.75 -1.64 9.67
CA ASN A 185 -30.13 -1.85 9.27
C ASN A 185 -30.36 -1.75 7.75
N THR A 186 -29.39 -1.25 6.99
CA THR A 186 -29.41 -1.15 5.53
C THR A 186 -28.19 -1.84 4.95
N PRO A 187 -28.30 -2.48 3.77
CA PRO A 187 -27.17 -3.15 3.11
C PRO A 187 -26.10 -2.16 2.60
N ASP A 188 -26.45 -0.88 2.49
CA ASP A 188 -25.67 0.20 1.90
C ASP A 188 -25.70 1.46 2.80
N PRO A 189 -25.09 1.42 4.00
CA PRO A 189 -25.07 2.58 4.88
C PRO A 189 -24.35 3.74 4.19
N VAL A 190 -24.99 4.92 4.18
CA VAL A 190 -24.42 6.17 3.70
C VAL A 190 -24.38 7.18 4.84
N HIS A 191 -23.27 7.91 4.97
CA HIS A 191 -23.02 8.80 6.11
C HIS A 191 -23.42 10.27 5.83
N GLY A 192 -24.19 10.51 4.76
CA GLY A 192 -24.55 11.86 4.32
C GLY A 192 -23.37 12.59 3.67
N ARG A 193 -23.59 13.86 3.26
CA ARG A 193 -22.57 14.68 2.56
C ARG A 193 -21.80 15.63 3.48
N ASP A 194 -22.33 15.87 4.68
CA ASP A 194 -21.81 16.90 5.61
C ASP A 194 -20.76 16.33 6.57
N VAL A 195 -20.74 15.00 6.73
CA VAL A 195 -19.73 14.29 7.49
C VAL A 195 -18.49 14.25 6.60
N GLY A 196 -17.47 15.04 6.94
CA GLY A 196 -16.23 15.14 6.18
C GLY A 196 -15.43 13.82 6.17
N ARG A 197 -14.10 13.89 6.16
CA ARG A 197 -13.28 12.68 6.28
C ARG A 197 -13.37 12.13 7.72
N PHE A 198 -13.71 10.85 7.86
CA PHE A 198 -13.73 10.14 9.13
C PHE A 198 -13.50 8.63 8.91
N ALA A 199 -13.18 7.91 9.98
CA ALA A 199 -13.19 6.45 10.00
C ALA A 199 -13.93 5.96 11.25
N HIS A 200 -14.85 5.01 11.07
CA HIS A 200 -15.65 4.44 12.15
C HIS A 200 -15.24 2.99 12.39
N HIS A 201 -14.81 2.69 13.62
CA HIS A 201 -14.28 1.41 14.04
C HIS A 201 -15.39 0.49 14.54
N ALA A 202 -15.12 -0.83 14.54
CA ALA A 202 -16.09 -1.82 14.99
C ALA A 202 -16.46 -1.71 16.49
N ASP A 203 -15.59 -1.08 17.29
CA ASP A 203 -15.80 -0.79 18.72
C ASP A 203 -16.59 0.53 18.97
N GLY A 204 -16.99 1.22 17.90
CA GLY A 204 -17.71 2.50 17.96
C GLY A 204 -16.81 3.73 18.09
N ARG A 205 -15.48 3.57 18.05
CA ARG A 205 -14.55 4.71 17.99
C ARG A 205 -14.63 5.38 16.62
N GLU A 206 -14.64 6.71 16.63
CA GLU A 206 -14.53 7.53 15.42
C GLU A 206 -13.21 8.28 15.41
N GLU A 207 -12.56 8.37 14.25
CA GLU A 207 -11.35 9.16 14.06
C GLU A 207 -11.48 10.07 12.84
N HIS A 208 -10.86 11.24 12.92
CA HIS A 208 -10.80 12.24 11.85
C HIS A 208 -9.34 12.58 11.55
N PRO A 209 -9.01 13.00 10.31
CA PRO A 209 -7.69 13.52 10.02
C PRO A 209 -7.45 14.84 10.79
N ASP A 210 -6.20 15.08 11.19
CA ASP A 210 -5.82 16.30 11.87
C ASP A 210 -6.03 17.53 10.95
N VAL A 211 -6.86 18.47 11.40
CA VAL A 211 -7.28 19.66 10.61
C VAL A 211 -6.12 20.64 10.33
N ALA A 212 -4.99 20.53 11.03
CA ALA A 212 -3.90 21.50 10.96
C ALA A 212 -3.01 21.40 9.71
N ALA A 213 -3.10 20.32 8.91
CA ALA A 213 -2.24 20.10 7.74
C ALA A 213 -2.93 20.39 6.39
N SER A 214 -4.21 20.77 6.37
CA SER A 214 -5.01 20.91 5.15
C SER A 214 -4.86 22.26 4.42
N VAL A 215 -3.86 23.07 4.76
CA VAL A 215 -3.63 24.40 4.17
C VAL A 215 -2.23 24.48 3.57
N ASP A 216 -1.93 23.69 2.53
CA ASP A 216 -0.80 24.03 1.63
C ASP A 216 -0.75 23.28 0.29
N ALA A 217 -1.88 22.75 -0.19
CA ALA A 217 -1.94 22.12 -1.51
C ALA A 217 -2.98 22.82 -2.41
N SER A 218 -2.75 24.10 -2.69
CA SER A 218 -3.40 24.77 -3.82
C SER A 218 -2.41 25.73 -4.48
N PRO A 219 -1.85 25.40 -5.66
CA PRO A 219 -1.33 26.43 -6.52
C PRO A 219 -2.53 27.26 -7.01
N ALA A 220 -2.45 28.57 -6.83
CA ALA A 220 -3.43 29.51 -7.35
C ALA A 220 -3.50 29.37 -8.87
N GLU A 221 -4.66 28.96 -9.39
CA GLU A 221 -4.97 29.08 -10.81
C GLU A 221 -5.20 30.56 -11.14
N SER A 222 -4.42 31.06 -12.10
CA SER A 222 -4.62 32.34 -12.80
C SER A 222 -4.91 32.06 -14.27
#